data_AF-A0A7C9F2G2-F1
#
_entry.id   AF-A0A7C9F2G2-F1
#
_cell.length_a   1.000
_cell.length_b   1.000
_cell.length_c   1.000
_cell.angle_alpha   90.00
_cell.angle_beta   90.00
_cell.angle_gamma   90.00
#
_symmetry.space_group_name_H-M   'P 1'
#
loop_
_entity.id
_entity.type
_entity.pdbx_description
1 polymer ?
#
loop_
_entity_poly.entity_id
_entity_poly.type
_entity_poly.pdbx_seq_one_letter_code
_entity_poly.pdbx_strand_id
1 'polypeptide(L)'
;MPSSHNPQSVRKISLFLAIIMIESSTSFSQSHPFNGPDQFPIKEATVDELQAAFKLNKLTSRELVQFYINQINNLNSTLRAVIEVNPDALEQAQTADEQRRENARNPNGGGGQLPMLHGIPILVKDNIATKDKMNTTAGSDALLGSAVAKDAGVVRRLRQAGA
;
A
#
# COMPACT_ATOMS: atom_id res chain seq x y z
N MET A 1 27.64 21.55 -82.96
CA MET A 1 26.25 21.31 -82.52
C MET A 1 26.20 19.98 -81.75
N PRO A 2 25.38 19.89 -80.70
CA PRO A 2 25.79 19.56 -79.32
C PRO A 2 25.47 18.07 -78.98
N SER A 3 25.73 17.43 -77.83
CA SER A 3 25.86 17.77 -76.39
C SER A 3 26.49 16.52 -75.70
N SER A 4 27.51 16.60 -74.83
CA SER A 4 27.43 16.76 -73.35
C SER A 4 26.57 15.67 -72.66
N HIS A 5 26.97 14.88 -71.64
CA HIS A 5 27.93 15.05 -70.53
C HIS A 5 28.30 13.67 -69.89
N ASN A 6 29.47 13.62 -69.23
CA ASN A 6 30.12 12.55 -68.43
C ASN A 6 29.76 12.72 -66.92
N PRO A 7 30.34 12.08 -65.87
CA PRO A 7 30.91 10.72 -65.59
C PRO A 7 30.32 10.11 -64.28
N GLN A 8 30.86 8.95 -63.83
CA GLN A 8 31.39 8.67 -62.45
C GLN A 8 31.03 7.22 -61.99
N SER A 9 31.74 6.54 -61.08
CA SER A 9 33.16 6.30 -60.77
C SER A 9 33.21 5.52 -59.45
N VAL A 10 33.64 4.25 -59.52
CA VAL A 10 34.51 3.53 -58.55
C VAL A 10 33.95 3.01 -57.20
N ARG A 11 34.45 1.80 -56.89
CA ARG A 11 34.22 0.81 -55.82
C ARG A 11 34.80 1.18 -54.43
N LYS A 12 34.24 0.61 -53.33
CA LYS A 12 34.90 0.30 -52.01
C LYS A 12 34.11 -0.86 -51.34
N ILE A 13 34.60 -2.08 -51.08
CA ILE A 13 35.62 -2.64 -50.14
C ILE A 13 35.15 -2.76 -48.67
N SER A 14 34.91 -4.03 -48.28
CA SER A 14 35.36 -4.79 -47.09
C SER A 14 34.98 -4.38 -45.63
N LEU A 15 34.39 -5.33 -44.91
CA LEU A 15 34.99 -6.09 -43.78
C LEU A 15 34.02 -6.27 -42.58
N PHE A 16 33.75 -7.55 -42.28
CA PHE A 16 33.01 -8.10 -41.15
C PHE A 16 33.84 -8.00 -39.85
N LEU A 17 33.25 -7.52 -38.74
CA LEU A 17 33.74 -7.77 -37.37
C LEU A 17 32.70 -7.32 -36.32
N ALA A 18 32.23 -8.26 -35.48
CA ALA A 18 32.02 -8.16 -34.02
C ALA A 18 30.94 -9.16 -33.55
N ILE A 19 31.39 -10.25 -32.92
CA ILE A 19 30.57 -11.13 -32.09
C ILE A 19 30.57 -10.53 -30.68
N ILE A 20 29.42 -10.14 -30.16
CA ILE A 20 29.22 -9.76 -28.75
C ILE A 20 28.26 -10.80 -28.13
N MET A 21 28.81 -11.61 -27.22
CA MET A 21 28.09 -12.43 -26.24
C MET A 21 27.54 -11.51 -25.15
N ILE A 22 26.23 -11.52 -24.91
CA ILE A 22 25.63 -11.00 -23.67
C ILE A 22 24.84 -12.14 -23.04
N GLU A 23 25.27 -12.54 -21.85
CA GLU A 23 24.57 -13.46 -20.95
C GLU A 23 23.28 -12.79 -20.45
N SER A 24 22.14 -13.39 -20.75
CA SER A 24 20.85 -12.96 -20.20
C SER A 24 20.58 -13.71 -18.91
N SER A 25 20.93 -13.12 -17.76
CA SER A 25 20.35 -13.50 -16.48
C SER A 25 18.86 -13.14 -16.50
N THR A 26 18.02 -14.15 -16.75
CA THR A 26 16.56 -14.03 -16.64
C THR A 26 16.15 -14.04 -15.18
N SER A 27 16.14 -12.87 -14.55
CA SER A 27 15.40 -12.67 -13.31
C SER A 27 13.90 -12.78 -13.62
N PHE A 28 13.25 -13.79 -13.06
CA PHE A 28 11.81 -13.98 -13.14
C PHE A 28 11.11 -12.83 -12.39
N SER A 29 10.68 -11.81 -13.13
CA SER A 29 9.89 -10.71 -12.57
C SER A 29 8.43 -11.17 -12.47
N GLN A 30 7.96 -11.38 -11.24
CA GLN A 30 6.57 -11.69 -10.95
C GLN A 30 5.72 -10.46 -11.31
N SER A 31 4.89 -10.57 -12.35
CA SER A 31 4.05 -9.46 -12.81
C SER A 31 2.95 -9.15 -11.78
N HIS A 32 3.12 -8.06 -11.04
CA HIS A 32 2.00 -7.41 -10.34
C HIS A 32 1.14 -6.68 -11.38
N PRO A 33 -0.20 -6.76 -11.31
CA PRO A 33 -1.05 -5.98 -12.20
C PRO A 33 -0.75 -4.49 -12.02
N PHE A 34 -0.35 -3.86 -13.14
CA PHE A 34 -0.01 -2.45 -13.27
C PHE A 34 -1.23 -1.59 -12.88
N ASN A 35 -1.18 -0.97 -11.70
CA ASN A 35 -1.79 0.35 -11.53
C ASN A 35 -0.83 1.37 -12.17
N GLY A 36 -1.35 2.45 -12.75
CA GLY A 36 -0.54 3.42 -13.53
C GLY A 36 0.75 3.89 -12.83
N PRO A 37 1.72 4.43 -13.57
CA PRO A 37 3.09 4.70 -13.11
C PRO A 37 3.23 5.62 -11.88
N ASP A 38 2.15 6.28 -11.45
CA ASP A 38 2.12 7.24 -10.33
C ASP A 38 1.55 6.68 -9.01
N GLN A 39 1.09 5.42 -8.95
CA GLN A 39 0.51 4.85 -7.71
C GLN A 39 1.54 4.06 -6.90
N PHE A 40 1.63 4.35 -5.59
CA PHE A 40 2.45 3.57 -4.66
C PHE A 40 1.96 2.10 -4.61
N PRO A 41 2.87 1.10 -4.75
CA PRO A 41 2.48 -0.30 -4.73
C PRO A 41 2.13 -0.76 -3.31
N ILE A 42 0.84 -0.79 -2.96
CA ILE A 42 0.38 -1.18 -1.61
C ILE A 42 0.58 -2.67 -1.33
N LYS A 43 0.40 -3.53 -2.34
CA LYS A 43 0.49 -4.99 -2.16
C LYS A 43 1.92 -5.38 -1.78
N GLU A 44 2.04 -6.22 -0.75
CA GLU A 44 3.31 -6.69 -0.17
C GLU A 44 4.22 -5.57 0.38
N ALA A 45 3.73 -4.33 0.49
CA ALA A 45 4.49 -3.26 1.14
C ALA A 45 4.61 -3.53 2.65
N THR A 46 5.83 -3.42 3.15
CA THR A 46 6.13 -3.50 4.58
C THR A 46 5.63 -2.26 5.32
N VAL A 47 5.49 -2.36 6.65
CA VAL A 47 5.11 -1.20 7.49
C VAL A 47 6.12 -0.05 7.34
N ASP A 48 7.41 -0.35 7.23
CA ASP A 48 8.46 0.65 6.98
C ASP A 48 8.24 1.40 5.65
N GLU A 49 7.92 0.68 4.57
CA GLU A 49 7.65 1.28 3.26
C GLU A 49 6.38 2.11 3.26
N LEU A 50 5.32 1.65 3.95
CA LEU A 50 4.09 2.42 4.13
C LEU A 50 4.33 3.71 4.92
N GLN A 51 5.08 3.65 6.02
CA GLN A 51 5.45 4.84 6.80
C GLN A 51 6.30 5.82 5.97
N ALA A 52 7.24 5.30 5.16
CA ALA A 52 8.00 6.13 4.24
C ALA A 52 7.10 6.79 3.17
N ALA A 53 6.14 6.05 2.62
CA ALA A 53 5.18 6.56 1.64
C ALA A 53 4.30 7.67 2.24
N PHE A 54 3.82 7.48 3.47
CA PHE A 54 3.08 8.49 4.23
C PHE A 54 3.88 9.78 4.42
N LYS A 55 5.15 9.66 4.83
CA LYS A 55 6.04 10.81 5.03
C LYS A 55 6.31 11.57 3.73
N LEU A 56 6.38 10.86 2.60
CA LEU A 56 6.60 11.43 1.28
C LEU A 56 5.30 11.90 0.60
N ASN A 57 4.14 11.80 1.27
CA ASN A 57 2.81 12.09 0.71
C ASN A 57 2.52 11.30 -0.58
N LYS A 58 3.09 10.10 -0.72
CA LYS A 58 2.81 9.17 -1.84
C LYS A 58 1.58 8.30 -1.58
N LEU A 59 1.16 8.24 -0.33
CA LEU A 59 0.02 7.47 0.16
C LEU A 59 -0.48 8.15 1.44
N THR A 60 -1.77 8.05 1.73
CA THR A 60 -2.39 8.44 3.00
C THR A 60 -2.97 7.21 3.70
N SER A 61 -3.19 7.31 5.02
CA SER A 61 -3.81 6.24 5.81
C SER A 61 -5.22 5.97 5.29
N ARG A 62 -5.96 7.03 4.94
CA ARG A 62 -7.30 6.92 4.35
C ARG A 62 -7.29 6.16 3.02
N GLU A 63 -6.33 6.45 2.13
CA GLU A 63 -6.19 5.73 0.86
C GLU A 63 -5.83 4.25 1.09
N LEU A 64 -4.94 3.97 2.04
CA LEU A 64 -4.58 2.60 2.43
C LEU A 64 -5.80 1.82 2.96
N VAL A 65 -6.58 2.41 3.85
CA VAL A 65 -7.81 1.80 4.37
C VAL A 65 -8.84 1.60 3.27
N GLN A 66 -9.04 2.59 2.41
CA GLN A 66 -9.97 2.48 1.28
C GLN A 66 -9.55 1.34 0.33
N PHE A 67 -8.25 1.20 0.05
CA PHE A 67 -7.72 0.11 -0.75
C PHE A 67 -8.09 -1.25 -0.14
N TYR A 68 -7.87 -1.45 1.16
CA TYR A 68 -8.17 -2.74 1.81
C TYR A 68 -9.68 -3.00 1.94
N ILE A 69 -10.51 -1.98 2.18
CA ILE A 69 -11.98 -2.13 2.14
C ILE A 69 -12.43 -2.60 0.75
N ASN A 70 -11.87 -2.03 -0.33
CA ASN A 70 -12.18 -2.46 -1.69
C ASN A 70 -11.76 -3.92 -1.93
N GLN A 71 -10.59 -4.32 -1.43
CA GLN A 71 -10.13 -5.72 -1.51
C GLN A 71 -11.06 -6.67 -0.75
N ILE A 72 -11.52 -6.29 0.44
CA ILE A 72 -12.50 -7.05 1.23
C ILE A 72 -13.80 -7.19 0.43
N ASN A 73 -14.35 -6.09 -0.10
CA ASN A 73 -15.59 -6.13 -0.88
C ASN A 73 -15.49 -7.05 -2.11
N ASN A 74 -14.33 -7.07 -2.77
CA ASN A 74 -14.11 -7.88 -3.98
C ASN A 74 -13.90 -9.37 -3.69
N LEU A 75 -13.27 -9.72 -2.57
CA LEU A 75 -12.77 -11.09 -2.33
C LEU A 75 -13.54 -11.83 -1.22
N ASN A 76 -14.15 -11.11 -0.28
CA ASN A 76 -14.67 -11.69 0.95
C ASN A 76 -15.93 -12.53 0.76
N SER A 77 -16.68 -12.34 -0.34
CA SER A 77 -17.79 -13.22 -0.73
C SER A 77 -17.35 -14.67 -0.93
N THR A 78 -16.10 -14.87 -1.37
CA THR A 78 -15.48 -16.17 -1.58
C THR A 78 -14.64 -16.59 -0.38
N LEU A 79 -13.77 -15.71 0.10
CA LEU A 79 -12.79 -16.04 1.15
C LEU A 79 -13.42 -16.12 2.55
N ARG A 80 -14.48 -15.35 2.81
CA ARG A 80 -15.14 -15.24 4.13
C ARG A 80 -14.14 -15.03 5.28
N ALA A 81 -13.13 -14.20 5.04
CA ALA A 81 -12.02 -13.95 5.94
C ALA A 81 -12.30 -12.83 6.96
N VAL A 82 -13.18 -11.89 6.61
CA VAL A 82 -13.55 -10.72 7.44
C VAL A 82 -15.03 -10.81 7.78
N ILE A 83 -15.36 -10.91 9.08
CA ILE A 83 -16.74 -11.01 9.54
C ILE A 83 -17.43 -9.64 9.62
N GLU A 84 -16.68 -8.60 10.01
CA GLU A 84 -17.18 -7.25 10.21
C GLU A 84 -16.05 -6.25 9.95
N VAL A 85 -16.40 -5.10 9.36
CA VAL A 85 -15.49 -3.97 9.13
C VAL A 85 -15.94 -2.82 10.02
N ASN A 86 -15.00 -2.16 10.71
CA ASN A 86 -15.31 -1.03 11.56
C ASN A 86 -15.92 0.11 10.72
N PRO A 87 -17.17 0.55 10.99
CA PRO A 87 -17.79 1.63 10.22
C PRO A 87 -17.04 2.96 10.33
N ASP A 88 -16.25 3.14 11.39
CA ASP A 88 -15.48 4.37 11.64
C ASP A 88 -14.06 4.30 11.05
N ALA A 89 -13.67 3.21 10.36
CA ALA A 89 -12.29 2.97 9.90
C ALA A 89 -11.74 4.09 8.99
N LEU A 90 -12.55 4.59 8.05
CA LEU A 90 -12.13 5.66 7.14
C LEU A 90 -11.99 7.02 7.86
N GLU A 91 -12.81 7.26 8.89
CA GLU A 91 -12.73 8.47 9.72
C GLU A 91 -11.47 8.42 10.60
N GLN A 92 -11.23 7.29 11.27
CA GLN A 92 -10.02 7.07 12.09
C GLN A 92 -8.74 7.24 11.26
N ALA A 93 -8.73 6.71 10.03
CA ALA A 93 -7.61 6.88 9.11
C ALA A 93 -7.38 8.34 8.70
N GLN A 94 -8.45 9.08 8.43
CA GLN A 94 -8.36 10.51 8.15
C GLN A 94 -7.81 11.30 9.34
N THR A 95 -8.27 11.00 10.57
CA THR A 95 -7.72 11.60 11.79
C THR A 95 -6.23 11.32 11.93
N ALA A 96 -5.77 10.11 11.61
CA ALA A 96 -4.34 9.78 11.63
C ALA A 96 -3.53 10.62 10.62
N ASP A 97 -4.08 10.88 9.43
CA ASP A 97 -3.46 11.75 8.41
C ASP A 97 -3.40 13.22 8.86
N GLU A 98 -4.46 13.72 9.51
CA GLU A 98 -4.51 15.07 10.08
C GLU A 98 -3.46 15.26 11.19
N GLN A 99 -3.36 14.31 12.12
CA GLN A 99 -2.34 14.29 13.17
C GLN A 99 -0.92 14.27 12.59
N ARG A 100 -0.69 13.51 11.50
CA ARG A 100 0.60 13.50 10.79
C ARG A 100 0.95 14.88 10.23
N ARG A 101 -0.02 15.55 9.61
CA ARG A 101 0.16 16.91 9.06
C ARG A 101 0.42 17.94 10.15
N GLU A 102 -0.26 17.84 11.29
CA GLU A 102 -0.04 18.72 12.44
C GLU A 102 1.35 18.54 13.05
N ASN A 103 1.78 17.29 13.23
CA ASN A 103 3.12 16.96 13.71
C ASN A 103 4.22 17.52 12.79
N ALA A 104 4.03 17.42 11.48
CA ALA A 104 4.97 17.98 10.49
C ALA A 104 5.06 19.52 10.53
N ARG A 105 3.98 20.21 10.94
CA ARG A 105 3.96 21.68 11.06
C ARG A 105 4.62 22.19 12.33
N ASN A 106 4.64 21.39 13.40
CA ASN A 106 5.21 21.78 14.68
C ASN A 106 6.09 20.66 15.30
N PRO A 107 7.23 20.34 14.68
CA PRO A 107 8.10 19.24 15.13
C PRO A 107 8.68 19.45 16.54
N ASN A 108 8.78 20.71 16.99
CA ASN A 108 9.31 21.07 18.32
C ASN A 108 8.21 21.29 19.38
N GLY A 109 6.93 21.18 19.00
CA GLY A 109 5.78 21.54 19.82
C GLY A 109 5.33 20.50 20.85
N GLY A 110 6.18 19.52 21.18
CA GLY A 110 5.86 18.45 22.13
C GLY A 110 5.10 17.26 21.54
N GLY A 111 4.79 17.26 20.24
CA GLY A 111 4.07 16.16 19.57
C GLY A 111 4.86 14.86 19.38
N GLY A 112 6.19 14.89 19.58
CA GLY A 112 7.07 13.73 19.50
C GLY A 112 7.11 13.06 18.12
N GLN A 113 7.95 12.04 17.97
CA GLN A 113 7.91 11.17 16.80
C GLN A 113 6.63 10.32 16.86
N LEU A 114 5.83 10.31 15.79
CA LEU A 114 4.66 9.44 15.70
C LEU A 114 5.08 7.96 15.79
N PRO A 115 4.32 7.10 16.48
CA PRO A 115 4.69 5.70 16.62
C PRO A 115 4.66 4.94 15.28
N MET A 116 5.35 3.80 15.24
CA MET A 116 5.53 2.98 14.05
C MET A 116 4.23 2.50 13.38
N LEU A 117 3.15 2.34 14.14
CA LEU A 117 1.87 1.87 13.62
C LEU A 117 0.89 3.00 13.29
N HIS A 118 1.31 4.26 13.39
CA HIS A 118 0.43 5.41 13.18
C HIS A 118 -0.20 5.42 11.78
N GLY A 119 -1.52 5.20 11.72
CA GLY A 119 -2.31 5.13 10.48
C GLY A 119 -2.24 3.79 9.74
N ILE A 120 -1.70 2.74 10.36
CA ILE A 120 -1.61 1.40 9.76
C ILE A 120 -2.84 0.56 10.16
N PRO A 121 -3.71 0.16 9.21
CA PRO A 121 -4.88 -0.63 9.54
C PRO A 121 -4.52 -2.07 9.94
N ILE A 122 -5.21 -2.58 10.96
CA ILE A 122 -5.01 -3.93 11.49
C ILE A 122 -6.36 -4.65 11.62
N LEU A 123 -6.42 -5.90 11.18
CA LEU A 123 -7.51 -6.81 11.49
C LEU A 123 -7.20 -7.58 12.78
N VAL A 124 -8.22 -7.77 13.61
CA VAL A 124 -8.17 -8.62 14.82
C VAL A 124 -9.16 -9.76 14.69
N LYS A 125 -8.90 -10.88 15.36
CA LYS A 125 -9.86 -11.99 15.43
C LYS A 125 -11.10 -11.58 16.22
N ASP A 126 -12.26 -12.09 15.82
CA ASP A 126 -13.57 -11.82 16.46
C ASP A 126 -13.72 -12.35 17.90
N ASN A 127 -12.70 -13.04 18.43
CA ASN A 127 -12.61 -13.38 19.85
C ASN A 127 -11.80 -12.35 20.68
N ILE A 128 -11.34 -11.26 20.05
CA ILE A 128 -10.60 -10.18 20.68
C ILE A 128 -11.54 -8.99 20.86
N ALA A 129 -11.85 -8.65 22.11
CA ALA A 129 -12.77 -7.56 22.42
C ALA A 129 -12.28 -6.20 21.92
N THR A 130 -13.13 -5.52 21.16
CA THR A 130 -12.96 -4.14 20.68
C THR A 130 -14.17 -3.31 21.11
N LYS A 131 -13.96 -2.19 21.82
CA LYS A 131 -15.04 -1.27 22.23
C LYS A 131 -15.36 -0.28 21.10
N ASP A 132 -15.59 -0.82 19.91
CA ASP A 132 -16.01 -0.11 18.71
C ASP A 132 -17.50 -0.33 18.43
N LYS A 133 -18.00 0.24 17.34
CA LYS A 133 -19.31 -0.09 16.76
C LYS A 133 -19.26 -1.41 15.98
N MET A 134 -18.66 -2.44 16.58
CA MET A 134 -18.51 -3.79 16.03
C MET A 134 -18.85 -4.82 17.11
N ASN A 135 -19.17 -6.03 16.68
CA ASN A 135 -19.41 -7.16 17.57
C ASN A 135 -18.08 -7.83 18.00
N THR A 136 -18.17 -8.65 19.06
CA THR A 136 -17.13 -9.62 19.42
C THR A 136 -17.85 -10.93 19.70
N THR A 137 -18.07 -11.73 18.66
CA THR A 137 -18.97 -12.89 18.74
C THR A 137 -18.24 -14.21 19.00
N ALA A 138 -16.91 -14.22 18.90
CA ALA A 138 -16.09 -15.43 18.82
C ALA A 138 -16.62 -16.45 17.78
N GLY A 139 -17.29 -15.98 16.72
CA GLY A 139 -17.95 -16.78 15.69
C GLY A 139 -19.25 -17.47 16.12
N SER A 140 -19.93 -16.98 17.17
CA SER A 140 -21.15 -17.58 17.73
C SER A 140 -22.32 -16.60 17.73
N ASP A 141 -23.45 -17.02 17.13
CA ASP A 141 -24.70 -16.25 17.14
C ASP A 141 -25.21 -15.94 18.56
N ALA A 142 -24.84 -16.78 19.55
CA ALA A 142 -25.21 -16.56 20.95
C ALA A 142 -24.61 -15.28 21.55
N LEU A 143 -23.56 -14.73 20.93
CA LEU A 143 -22.87 -13.52 21.37
C LEU A 143 -23.15 -12.31 20.46
N LEU A 144 -24.01 -12.46 19.45
CA LEU A 144 -24.39 -11.36 18.57
C LEU A 144 -25.08 -10.25 19.38
N GLY A 145 -24.62 -9.00 19.22
CA GLY A 145 -25.12 -7.86 19.98
C GLY A 145 -24.63 -7.79 21.44
N SER A 146 -23.76 -8.70 21.87
CA SER A 146 -23.15 -8.65 23.20
C SER A 146 -22.21 -7.44 23.30
N ALA A 147 -22.34 -6.68 24.39
CA ALA A 147 -21.54 -5.48 24.62
C ALA A 147 -20.27 -5.82 25.41
N VAL A 148 -19.12 -5.43 24.88
CA VAL A 148 -17.85 -5.52 25.62
C VAL A 148 -17.64 -4.29 26.51
N ALA A 149 -17.17 -4.50 27.75
CA ALA A 149 -16.96 -3.40 28.69
C ALA A 149 -15.82 -2.45 28.28
N LYS A 150 -14.76 -3.02 27.68
CA LYS A 150 -13.51 -2.34 27.29
C LYS A 150 -12.75 -3.13 26.24
N ASP A 151 -11.82 -2.44 25.58
CA ASP A 151 -10.81 -3.07 24.73
C ASP A 151 -10.01 -4.14 25.46
N ALA A 152 -9.74 -5.23 24.75
CA ALA A 152 -8.71 -6.18 25.10
C ALA A 152 -7.36 -5.48 25.28
N GLY A 153 -6.48 -6.08 26.10
CA GLY A 153 -5.16 -5.50 26.39
C GLY A 153 -4.31 -5.25 25.14
N VAL A 154 -4.41 -6.12 24.14
CA VAL A 154 -3.70 -5.97 22.85
C VAL A 154 -4.25 -4.82 22.02
N VAL A 155 -5.58 -4.72 21.88
CA VAL A 155 -6.25 -3.64 21.12
C VAL A 155 -5.87 -2.28 21.68
N ARG A 156 -5.90 -2.12 23.00
CA ARG A 156 -5.48 -0.88 23.65
C ARG A 156 -4.05 -0.47 23.29
N ARG A 157 -3.12 -1.43 23.23
CA ARG A 157 -1.72 -1.17 22.86
C ARG A 157 -1.56 -0.82 21.38
N LEU A 158 -2.32 -1.47 20.50
CA LEU A 158 -2.35 -1.12 19.07
C LEU A 158 -2.82 0.32 18.86
N ARG A 159 -3.92 0.70 19.53
CA ARG A 159 -4.45 2.06 19.49
C ARG A 159 -3.47 3.09 20.06
N GLN A 160 -2.79 2.77 21.15
CA GLN A 160 -1.73 3.63 21.71
C GLN A 160 -0.54 3.79 20.75
N ALA A 161 -0.30 2.81 19.88
CA ALA A 161 0.68 2.88 18.81
C ALA A 161 0.14 3.56 17.53
N GLY A 162 -1.10 4.07 17.55
CA GLY A 162 -1.72 4.79 16.44
C GLY A 162 -2.29 3.92 15.31
N ALA A 163 -2.41 2.61 15.52
CA ALA A 163 -3.07 1.70 14.58
C ALA A 163 -4.59 1.90 14.53
#